data_AF-A0A2T1C996-F1
#
_entry.id   AF-A0A2T1C996-F1
#
_cell.length_a   1.000
_cell.length_b   1.000
_cell.length_c   1.000
_cell.angle_alpha   90.00
_cell.angle_beta   90.00
_cell.angle_gamma   90.00
#
_symmetry.space_group_name_H-M   'P 1'
#
loop_
_entity.id
_entity.type
_entity.pdbx_description
1 polymer ?
#
loop_
_entity_poly.entity_id
_entity_poly.type
_entity_poly.pdbx_seq_one_letter_code
_entity_poly.pdbx_strand_id
1 'polypeptide(L)'
;MDQTNDTPQVEVNTLEASKPKIEVKVDTGGALAQFSAPNTTKVQLQELSNQASQILSELPDYIGQFLSNNQKPLITVGLILGAFVTLKVTLALLGAVNEIPLLAPTFELIGISYTAWFVYRYLLQASSRQELSQEVENFKSQFLGKQ
;
A
#
# COMPACT_ATOMS: atom_id res chain seq x y z
N MET A 1 9.84 -39.97 50.14
CA MET A 1 10.11 -39.43 51.48
C MET A 1 11.61 -39.35 51.64
N ASP A 2 12.25 -38.29 52.09
CA ASP A 2 11.89 -36.94 52.51
C ASP A 2 13.24 -36.18 52.62
N GLN A 3 13.23 -34.86 52.41
CA GLN A 3 14.42 -34.02 52.55
C GLN A 3 14.84 -33.89 54.02
N THR A 4 16.13 -33.66 54.30
CA THR A 4 16.58 -32.48 55.08
C THR A 4 18.10 -32.32 55.03
N ASN A 5 18.46 -31.10 54.67
CA ASN A 5 19.73 -30.39 54.76
C ASN A 5 20.30 -30.38 56.20
N ASP A 6 21.63 -30.40 56.35
CA ASP A 6 22.36 -29.45 57.20
C ASP A 6 23.88 -29.54 56.99
N THR A 7 24.51 -28.36 56.90
CA THR A 7 25.96 -28.13 56.76
C THR A 7 26.49 -27.48 58.04
N PRO A 8 27.77 -27.71 58.41
CA PRO A 8 28.65 -26.58 58.73
C PRO A 8 30.08 -26.75 58.15
N GLN A 9 30.59 -25.84 57.30
CA GLN A 9 31.47 -24.67 57.60
C GLN A 9 32.89 -25.04 58.12
N VAL A 10 33.91 -25.15 57.26
CA VAL A 10 35.05 -24.23 56.92
C VAL A 10 36.39 -24.64 57.56
N GLU A 11 37.40 -24.95 56.73
CA GLU A 11 38.79 -24.55 56.98
C GLU A 11 39.47 -24.19 55.65
N VAL A 12 40.02 -22.97 55.61
CA VAL A 12 40.64 -22.34 54.45
C VAL A 12 42.12 -22.69 54.46
N ASN A 13 42.63 -23.31 53.39
CA ASN A 13 44.07 -23.30 53.09
C ASN A 13 44.31 -22.96 51.63
N THR A 14 45.08 -21.88 51.49
CA THR A 14 45.51 -21.20 50.28
C THR A 14 46.67 -21.96 49.61
N LEU A 15 46.87 -21.69 48.31
CA LEU A 15 48.02 -22.04 47.42
C LEU A 15 47.88 -23.45 46.79
N GLU A 16 47.79 -23.67 45.48
CA GLU A 16 48.46 -23.02 44.36
C GLU A 16 47.60 -22.89 43.10
N ALA A 17 47.95 -21.90 42.28
CA ALA A 17 47.29 -21.54 41.05
C ALA A 17 47.75 -22.43 39.86
N SER A 18 46.79 -22.96 39.11
CA SER A 18 46.93 -23.09 37.65
C SER A 18 45.62 -22.64 37.02
N LYS A 19 45.52 -21.34 36.77
CA LYS A 19 44.46 -20.75 35.94
C LYS A 19 45.05 -20.51 34.55
N PRO A 20 44.45 -21.01 33.46
CA PRO A 20 44.84 -20.56 32.13
C PRO A 20 44.58 -19.05 32.06
N LYS A 21 45.63 -18.28 31.80
CA LYS A 21 45.54 -16.85 31.55
C LYS A 21 44.82 -16.64 30.21
N ILE A 22 43.52 -16.37 30.27
CA ILE A 22 42.80 -15.76 29.15
C ILE A 22 42.91 -14.25 29.35
N GLU A 23 43.86 -13.65 28.64
CA GLU A 23 44.04 -12.20 28.58
C GLU A 23 42.96 -11.62 27.66
N VAL A 24 41.83 -11.22 28.26
CA VAL A 24 40.82 -10.42 27.56
C VAL A 24 41.36 -8.99 27.50
N LYS A 25 42.00 -8.67 26.38
CA LYS A 25 42.39 -7.31 26.03
C LYS A 25 41.12 -6.49 25.75
N VAL A 26 40.61 -5.80 26.76
CA VAL A 26 39.58 -4.76 26.59
C VAL A 26 40.30 -3.45 26.30
N ASP A 27 40.65 -3.23 25.04
CA ASP A 27 40.91 -1.87 24.53
C ASP A 27 39.65 -1.42 23.79
N THR A 28 38.85 -0.65 24.52
CA THR A 28 38.09 0.52 24.10
C THR A 28 38.01 0.79 22.61
N GLY A 29 36.77 0.81 22.12
CA GLY A 29 36.28 1.96 21.38
C GLY A 29 36.18 1.78 19.87
N GLY A 30 34.94 1.60 19.41
CA GLY A 30 34.46 2.19 18.16
C GLY A 30 35.34 1.99 16.92
N ALA A 31 35.31 0.79 16.37
CA ALA A 31 35.55 0.60 14.94
C ALA A 31 34.29 -0.03 14.34
N LEU A 32 33.24 0.80 14.20
CA LEU A 32 32.25 0.56 13.16
C LEU A 32 33.04 0.41 11.86
N ALA A 33 32.78 -0.68 11.14
CA ALA A 33 33.34 -1.01 9.84
C ALA A 33 33.85 0.23 9.09
N GLN A 34 35.16 0.48 9.17
CA GLN A 34 35.78 1.42 8.27
C GLN A 34 35.77 0.71 6.91
N PHE A 35 34.74 0.98 6.12
CA PHE A 35 34.80 0.81 4.68
C PHE A 35 36.01 1.62 4.22
N SER A 36 37.16 0.95 4.13
CA SER A 36 38.28 1.46 3.38
C SER A 36 37.76 1.67 1.97
N ALA A 37 37.57 2.92 1.59
CA ALA A 37 37.41 3.33 0.21
C ALA A 37 38.82 3.57 -0.35
N PRO A 38 39.48 2.58 -0.98
CA PRO A 38 40.46 2.93 -1.98
C PRO A 38 39.66 3.29 -3.24
N ASN A 39 39.98 4.44 -3.84
CA ASN A 39 40.03 4.83 -5.26
C ASN A 39 39.34 3.98 -6.37
N THR A 40 39.02 2.71 -6.14
CA THR A 40 38.08 1.85 -6.85
C THR A 40 36.61 2.30 -6.73
N THR A 41 36.25 3.12 -5.74
CA THR A 41 34.87 3.64 -5.58
C THR A 41 34.39 4.44 -6.80
N LYS A 42 35.27 5.25 -7.42
CA LYS A 42 34.88 6.01 -8.63
C LYS A 42 34.70 5.09 -9.84
N VAL A 43 35.57 4.08 -10.00
CA VAL A 43 35.48 3.12 -11.10
C VAL A 43 34.26 2.23 -10.95
N GLN A 44 33.96 1.74 -9.75
CA GLN A 44 32.76 0.93 -9.45
C GLN A 44 31.46 1.75 -9.54
N LEU A 45 31.44 3.01 -9.08
CA LEU A 45 30.28 3.89 -9.26
C LEU A 45 30.08 4.28 -10.73
N GLN A 46 31.15 4.43 -11.51
CA GLN A 46 31.05 4.69 -12.95
C GLN A 46 30.49 3.46 -13.67
N GLU A 47 30.92 2.25 -13.31
CA GLU A 47 30.37 1.01 -13.86
C GLU A 47 28.89 0.81 -13.45
N LEU A 48 28.55 1.03 -12.18
CA LEU A 48 27.16 1.00 -11.71
C LEU A 48 26.31 2.09 -12.35
N SER A 49 26.86 3.29 -12.59
CA SER A 49 26.16 4.36 -13.30
C SER A 49 25.93 4.01 -14.76
N ASN A 50 26.92 3.43 -15.43
CA ASN A 50 26.80 3.02 -16.83
C ASN A 50 25.80 1.86 -16.97
N GLN A 51 25.84 0.89 -16.06
CA GLN A 51 24.91 -0.24 -16.02
C GLN A 51 23.49 0.19 -15.62
N ALA A 52 23.35 1.07 -14.62
CA ALA A 52 22.07 1.65 -14.25
C ALA A 52 21.49 2.50 -15.38
N SER A 53 22.32 3.24 -16.12
CA SER A 53 21.86 4.03 -17.27
C SER A 53 21.37 3.13 -18.40
N GLN A 54 22.01 1.98 -18.64
CA GLN A 54 21.54 0.99 -19.61
C GLN A 54 20.18 0.42 -19.20
N ILE A 55 20.06 -0.05 -17.96
CA ILE A 55 18.79 -0.58 -17.42
C ILE A 55 17.70 0.50 -17.42
N LEU A 56 18.03 1.73 -17.04
CA LEU A 56 17.09 2.84 -16.97
C LEU A 56 16.69 3.36 -18.36
N SER A 57 17.54 3.18 -19.39
CA SER A 57 17.20 3.49 -20.77
C SER A 57 16.26 2.44 -21.38
N GLU A 58 16.40 1.17 -20.98
CA GLU A 58 15.52 0.09 -21.44
C GLU A 58 14.21 0.00 -20.63
N LEU A 59 14.17 0.51 -19.39
CA LEU A 59 13.00 0.47 -18.52
C LEU A 59 11.72 1.06 -19.15
N PRO A 60 11.75 2.26 -19.78
CA PRO A 60 10.60 2.81 -20.48
C PRO A 60 10.06 1.88 -21.56
N ASP A 61 10.95 1.25 -22.33
CA ASP A 61 10.57 0.33 -23.41
C ASP A 61 9.97 -0.96 -22.86
N TYR A 62 10.54 -1.55 -21.81
CA TYR A 62 9.98 -2.73 -21.14
C TYR A 62 8.63 -2.45 -20.49
N ILE A 63 8.47 -1.31 -19.80
CA ILE A 63 7.20 -0.90 -19.20
C ILE A 63 6.17 -0.65 -20.32
N GLY A 64 6.55 0.05 -21.39
CA GLY A 64 5.68 0.30 -22.54
C GLY A 64 5.21 -0.99 -23.22
N GLN A 65 6.11 -1.94 -23.44
CA GLN A 65 5.79 -3.26 -24.00
C GLN A 65 4.91 -4.09 -23.05
N PHE A 66 5.21 -4.08 -21.75
CA PHE A 66 4.39 -4.77 -20.75
C PHE A 66 2.98 -4.20 -20.68
N LEU A 67 2.83 -2.86 -20.66
CA LEU A 67 1.52 -2.20 -20.69
C LEU A 67 0.77 -2.52 -21.98
N SER A 68 1.45 -2.47 -23.12
CA SER A 68 0.86 -2.72 -24.44
C SER A 68 0.43 -4.17 -24.64
N ASN A 69 1.23 -5.13 -24.15
CA ASN A 69 0.94 -6.56 -24.26
C ASN A 69 -0.12 -7.01 -23.23
N ASN A 70 -0.22 -6.33 -22.08
CA ASN A 70 -1.10 -6.69 -20.98
C ASN A 70 -2.25 -5.70 -20.74
N GLN A 71 -2.66 -4.93 -21.76
CA GLN A 71 -3.68 -3.89 -21.61
C GLN A 71 -4.97 -4.40 -20.95
N LYS A 72 -5.49 -5.55 -21.42
CA LYS A 72 -6.73 -6.12 -20.89
C LYS A 72 -6.66 -6.43 -19.39
N PRO A 73 -5.72 -7.27 -18.90
CA PRO A 73 -5.61 -7.55 -17.48
C PRO A 73 -5.20 -6.31 -16.66
N LEU A 74 -4.38 -5.39 -17.21
CA LEU A 74 -4.04 -4.15 -16.52
C LEU A 74 -5.25 -3.25 -16.31
N ILE A 75 -6.10 -3.09 -17.31
CA ILE A 75 -7.36 -2.34 -17.18
C ILE A 75 -8.25 -3.03 -16.15
N THR A 76 -8.38 -4.36 -16.18
CA THR A 76 -9.19 -5.08 -15.20
C THR A 76 -8.68 -4.90 -13.77
N VAL A 77 -7.38 -5.10 -13.52
CA VAL A 77 -6.79 -4.91 -12.20
C VAL A 77 -6.86 -3.44 -11.80
N GLY A 78 -6.60 -2.52 -12.72
CA GLY A 78 -6.74 -1.09 -12.51
C GLY A 78 -8.17 -0.68 -12.16
N LEU A 79 -9.19 -1.29 -12.76
CA LEU A 79 -10.59 -1.10 -12.41
C LEU A 79 -10.92 -1.67 -11.04
N ILE A 80 -10.40 -2.85 -10.67
CA ILE A 80 -10.62 -3.44 -9.34
C ILE A 80 -10.00 -2.55 -8.26
N LEU A 81 -8.74 -2.14 -8.46
CA LEU A 81 -8.04 -1.26 -7.53
C LEU A 81 -8.71 0.12 -7.49
N GLY A 82 -9.08 0.65 -8.65
CA GLY A 82 -9.83 1.90 -8.78
C GLY A 82 -11.15 1.84 -8.03
N ALA A 83 -11.93 0.78 -8.23
CA ALA A 83 -13.19 0.57 -7.51
C ALA A 83 -12.98 0.49 -5.99
N PHE A 84 -11.90 -0.16 -5.52
CA PHE A 84 -11.58 -0.21 -4.10
C PHE A 84 -11.22 1.17 -3.53
N VAL A 85 -10.41 1.94 -4.23
CA VAL A 85 -10.05 3.32 -3.84
C VAL A 85 -11.28 4.22 -3.86
N THR A 86 -12.08 4.18 -4.93
CA THR A 86 -13.33 4.93 -5.04
C THR A 86 -14.27 4.57 -3.90
N LEU A 87 -14.43 3.29 -3.57
CA LEU A 87 -15.25 2.87 -2.43
C LEU A 87 -14.73 3.47 -1.13
N LYS A 88 -13.41 3.43 -0.88
CA LYS A 88 -12.82 4.04 0.32
C LYS A 88 -13.04 5.54 0.39
N VAL A 89 -12.86 6.25 -0.72
CA VAL A 89 -13.10 7.69 -0.82
C VAL A 89 -14.57 8.01 -0.58
N THR A 90 -15.50 7.26 -1.18
CA THR A 90 -16.95 7.43 -0.96
C THR A 90 -17.33 7.21 0.49
N LEU A 91 -16.79 6.18 1.14
CA LEU A 91 -17.04 5.92 2.56
C LEU A 91 -16.48 7.04 3.45
N ALA A 92 -15.27 7.53 3.15
CA ALA A 92 -14.67 8.66 3.87
C ALA A 92 -15.48 9.94 3.68
N LEU A 93 -15.95 10.21 2.46
CA LEU A 93 -16.83 11.34 2.15
C LEU A 93 -18.14 11.23 2.91
N LEU A 94 -18.76 10.04 2.96
CA LEU A 94 -20.00 9.83 3.69
C LEU A 94 -19.81 10.03 5.20
N GLY A 95 -18.67 9.59 5.75
CA GLY A 95 -18.26 9.88 7.11
C GLY A 95 -18.15 11.39 7.37
N ALA A 96 -17.42 12.11 6.51
CA ALA A 96 -17.22 13.55 6.62
C ALA A 96 -18.53 14.35 6.48
N VAL A 97 -19.44 13.93 5.59
CA VAL A 97 -20.76 14.53 5.43
C VAL A 97 -21.59 14.39 6.71
N ASN A 98 -21.51 13.25 7.39
CA ASN A 98 -22.22 12.99 8.64
C ASN A 98 -21.64 13.77 9.83
N GLU A 99 -20.38 14.17 9.77
CA GLU A 99 -19.73 15.00 10.79
C GLU A 99 -20.15 16.49 10.70
N ILE A 100 -20.65 16.93 9.54
CA ILE A 100 -21.13 18.31 9.35
C ILE A 100 -22.65 18.36 9.59
N PRO A 101 -23.13 19.01 10.68
CA PRO A 101 -24.50 18.88 11.18
C PRO A 101 -25.62 19.47 10.29
N LEU A 102 -25.34 19.84 9.05
CA LEU A 102 -26.32 20.37 8.09
C LEU A 102 -26.25 19.71 6.71
N LEU A 103 -25.14 19.05 6.35
CA LEU A 103 -25.00 18.47 5.01
C LEU A 103 -25.85 17.22 4.86
N ALA A 104 -25.81 16.31 5.83
CA ALA A 104 -26.62 15.09 5.82
C ALA A 104 -28.13 15.36 5.58
N PRO A 105 -28.82 16.19 6.39
CA PRO A 105 -30.24 16.49 6.16
C PRO A 105 -30.49 17.27 4.86
N THR A 106 -29.54 18.09 4.41
CA THR A 106 -29.66 18.82 3.13
C THR A 106 -29.59 17.86 1.94
N PHE A 107 -28.64 16.92 1.93
CA PHE A 107 -28.55 15.87 0.91
C PHE A 107 -29.77 14.96 0.90
N GLU A 108 -30.32 14.63 2.07
CA GLU A 108 -31.56 13.86 2.17
C GLU A 108 -32.73 14.61 1.53
N LEU A 109 -32.91 15.89 1.85
CA LEU A 109 -33.98 16.72 1.27
C LEU A 109 -33.82 16.87 -0.25
N ILE A 110 -32.60 17.11 -0.72
CA ILE A 110 -32.27 17.17 -2.15
C ILE A 110 -32.61 15.84 -2.82
N GLY A 111 -32.18 14.72 -2.22
CA GLY A 111 -32.42 13.38 -2.74
C GLY A 111 -33.91 13.06 -2.87
N ILE A 112 -34.69 13.34 -1.82
CA ILE A 112 -36.16 13.15 -1.84
C ILE A 112 -36.80 14.05 -2.90
N SER A 113 -36.41 15.32 -2.96
CA SER A 113 -36.97 16.28 -3.92
C SER A 113 -36.72 15.84 -5.37
N TYR A 114 -35.47 15.48 -5.70
CA TYR A 114 -35.13 14.99 -7.03
C TYR A 114 -35.78 13.65 -7.35
N THR A 115 -35.86 12.74 -6.38
CA THR A 115 -36.53 11.44 -6.59
C THR A 115 -38.02 11.63 -6.84
N ALA A 116 -38.70 12.45 -6.04
CA ALA A 116 -40.12 12.74 -6.22
C ALA A 116 -40.38 13.41 -7.59
N TRP A 117 -39.57 14.40 -7.96
CA TRP A 117 -39.67 15.05 -9.27
C TRP A 117 -39.40 14.07 -10.42
N PHE A 118 -38.37 13.24 -10.31
CA PHE A 118 -38.01 12.26 -11.33
C PHE A 118 -39.12 11.22 -11.52
N VAL A 119 -39.65 10.67 -10.43
CA VAL A 119 -40.75 9.71 -10.47
C VAL A 119 -41.98 10.35 -11.10
N TYR A 120 -42.36 11.56 -10.70
CA TYR A 120 -43.51 12.24 -11.28
C TYR A 120 -43.32 12.53 -12.78
N ARG A 121 -42.16 13.08 -13.16
CA ARG A 121 -41.87 13.56 -14.51
C ARG A 121 -41.60 12.45 -15.52
N TYR A 122 -40.84 11.42 -15.14
CA TYR A 122 -40.35 10.39 -16.06
C TYR A 122 -41.03 9.05 -15.87
N LEU A 123 -41.45 8.72 -14.64
CA LEU A 123 -42.25 7.52 -14.44
C LEU A 123 -43.72 7.85 -14.69
N LEU A 124 -44.41 8.68 -13.93
CA LEU A 124 -45.87 8.78 -14.07
C LEU A 124 -46.35 9.31 -15.43
N GLN A 125 -45.58 10.18 -16.08
CA GLN A 125 -45.96 10.79 -17.35
C GLN A 125 -45.62 9.88 -18.55
N ALA A 126 -46.66 9.40 -19.23
CA ALA A 126 -46.53 8.42 -20.32
C ALA A 126 -45.61 8.87 -21.47
N SER A 127 -45.67 10.15 -21.88
CA SER A 127 -44.79 10.68 -22.94
C SER A 127 -43.31 10.60 -22.55
N SER A 128 -42.98 10.89 -21.30
CA SER A 128 -41.58 10.88 -20.85
C SER A 128 -41.06 9.51 -20.44
N ARG A 129 -41.93 8.52 -20.19
CA ARG A 129 -41.51 7.11 -20.15
C ARG A 129 -40.92 6.67 -21.49
N GLN A 130 -41.54 7.11 -22.59
CA GLN A 130 -41.18 6.70 -23.94
C GLN A 130 -39.87 7.36 -24.38
N GLU A 131 -39.71 8.66 -24.11
CA GLU A 131 -38.46 9.39 -24.29
C GLU A 131 -37.32 8.77 -23.46
N LEU A 132 -37.55 8.49 -22.18
CA LEU A 132 -36.53 7.90 -21.29
C LEU A 132 -36.10 6.52 -21.78
N SER A 133 -37.03 5.68 -22.22
CA SER A 133 -36.71 4.34 -22.72
C SER A 133 -35.85 4.39 -23.98
N GLN A 134 -36.19 5.29 -24.91
CA GLN A 134 -35.38 5.52 -26.11
C GLN A 134 -33.98 6.06 -25.78
N GLU A 135 -33.90 7.00 -24.84
CA GLU A 135 -32.62 7.58 -24.43
C GLU A 135 -31.72 6.53 -23.72
N VAL A 136 -32.31 5.69 -22.87
CA VAL A 136 -31.59 4.59 -22.21
C VAL A 136 -31.11 3.56 -23.23
N GLU A 137 -31.92 3.21 -24.23
CA GLU A 137 -31.54 2.31 -25.31
C GLU A 137 -30.40 2.88 -26.15
N ASN A 138 -30.50 4.16 -26.51
CA ASN A 138 -29.46 4.89 -27.22
C ASN A 138 -28.16 4.94 -26.42
N PHE A 139 -28.21 5.29 -25.14
CA PHE A 139 -27.06 5.29 -24.25
C PHE A 139 -26.44 3.90 -24.14
N LYS A 140 -27.25 2.86 -23.90
CA LYS A 140 -26.77 1.48 -23.82
C LYS A 140 -26.08 1.06 -25.13
N SER A 141 -26.63 1.42 -26.29
CA SER A 141 -26.03 1.11 -27.59
C SER A 141 -24.69 1.81 -27.82
N GLN A 142 -24.49 3.01 -27.25
CA GLN A 142 -23.24 3.76 -27.34
C GLN A 142 -22.13 3.12 -26.50
N PHE A 143 -22.46 2.59 -25.31
CA PHE A 143 -21.47 2.01 -24.41
C PHE A 143 -21.22 0.52 -24.65
N LEU A 144 -22.25 -0.26 -25.00
CA LEU A 144 -22.14 -1.71 -25.18
C LEU A 144 -21.93 -2.12 -26.64
N GLY A 145 -22.00 -1.17 -27.58
CA GLY A 145 -21.93 -1.44 -29.02
C GLY A 145 -23.25 -2.01 -29.55
N LYS A 146 -23.61 -1.60 -30.77
CA LYS A 146 -24.74 -2.17 -31.51
C LYS A 146 -24.46 -3.66 -31.75
N GLN A 147 -25.32 -4.53 -31.23
CA GLN A 147 -25.48 -5.88 -31.78
C GLN A 147 -26.54 -5.79 -32.88
#